data_AF-A0A0D0WRH8-F1
#
_entry.id   AF-A0A0D0WRH8-F1
#
_cell.length_a   1.000
_cell.length_b   1.000
_cell.length_c   1.000
_cell.angle_alpha   90.00
_cell.angle_beta   90.00
_cell.angle_gamma   90.00
#
_symmetry.space_group_name_H-M   'P 1'
#
loop_
_entity.id
_entity.type
_entity.pdbx_description
1 polymer ?
#
loop_
_entity_poly.entity_id
_entity_poly.type
_entity_poly.pdbx_seq_one_letter_code
_entity_poly.pdbx_strand_id
1 'polypeptide(L)'
;MERLALPFTAPNYASYRALLGLAGAILANATQPELATRLLHHTPRQAIDTADGYAARDILGFREPLKGITADQHAALRRIATTAGLGLGELPEEVVRHLTTAADVAVQALAAPAAAAPAAGPGRA
;
A
#
# COMPACT_ATOMS: atom_id res chain seq x y z
N MET A 1 -16.23 -33.95 3.17
CA MET A 1 -15.06 -33.09 3.42
C MET A 1 -15.08 -31.99 2.38
N GLU A 2 -15.78 -30.91 2.70
CA GLU A 2 -15.95 -29.76 1.81
C GLU A 2 -14.68 -28.91 1.90
N ARG A 3 -13.88 -28.90 0.83
CA ARG A 3 -12.76 -27.96 0.70
C ARG A 3 -13.39 -26.57 0.60
N LEU A 4 -13.27 -25.78 1.67
CA LEU A 4 -13.45 -24.33 1.60
C LEU A 4 -12.50 -23.79 0.52
N ALA A 5 -13.01 -23.64 -0.69
CA ALA A 5 -12.33 -22.93 -1.76
C ALA A 5 -12.18 -21.48 -1.26
N LEU A 6 -10.95 -21.10 -0.92
CA LEU A 6 -10.64 -19.74 -0.46
C LEU A 6 -11.14 -18.75 -1.53
N PRO A 7 -12.18 -17.94 -1.27
CA PRO A 7 -12.82 -17.13 -2.31
C PRO A 7 -12.00 -15.88 -2.71
N PHE A 8 -10.76 -15.77 -2.23
CA PHE A 8 -9.97 -14.54 -2.30
C PHE A 8 -8.79 -14.67 -3.26
N THR A 9 -9.06 -15.09 -4.50
CA THR A 9 -8.13 -14.98 -5.63
C THR A 9 -8.27 -13.65 -6.37
N ALA A 10 -8.78 -12.59 -5.73
CA ALA A 10 -8.65 -11.25 -6.28
C ALA A 10 -7.26 -10.69 -5.93
N PRO A 11 -6.51 -10.14 -6.91
CA PRO A 11 -5.17 -9.58 -6.70
C PRO A 11 -5.13 -8.44 -5.67
N ASN A 12 -6.29 -7.89 -5.29
CA ASN A 12 -6.44 -6.61 -4.58
C ASN A 12 -6.48 -6.74 -3.05
N TYR A 13 -6.31 -7.94 -2.48
CA TYR A 13 -6.47 -8.18 -1.03
C TYR A 13 -5.14 -8.43 -0.29
N ALA A 14 -4.00 -8.02 -0.83
CA ALA A 14 -2.71 -8.26 -0.19
C ALA A 14 -2.62 -7.63 1.21
N SER A 15 -3.05 -6.37 1.37
CA SER A 15 -3.13 -5.69 2.68
C SER A 15 -4.06 -6.42 3.65
N TYR A 16 -5.26 -6.80 3.21
CA TYR A 16 -6.19 -7.58 4.05
C TYR A 16 -5.58 -8.91 4.52
N ARG A 17 -4.94 -9.65 3.62
CA ARG A 17 -4.26 -10.92 3.97
C ARG A 17 -3.09 -10.70 4.92
N ALA A 18 -2.37 -9.59 4.77
CA ALA A 18 -1.30 -9.21 5.69
C ALA A 18 -1.84 -8.95 7.10
N LEU A 19 -2.88 -8.13 7.23
CA LEU A 19 -3.54 -7.85 8.51
C LEU A 19 -4.12 -9.11 9.14
N LEU A 20 -4.73 -10.00 8.35
CA LEU A 20 -5.24 -11.29 8.84
C LEU A 20 -4.11 -12.18 9.38
N GLY A 21 -2.97 -12.24 8.69
CA GLY A 21 -1.79 -12.98 9.14
C GLY A 21 -1.22 -12.44 10.45
N LEU A 22 -1.14 -11.11 10.60
CA LEU A 22 -0.70 -10.45 11.84
C LEU A 22 -1.69 -10.69 13.00
N ALA A 23 -2.99 -10.54 12.75
CA ALA A 23 -4.03 -10.81 13.74
C ALA A 23 -4.01 -12.28 14.18
N GLY A 24 -3.85 -13.21 13.23
CA GLY A 24 -3.69 -14.63 13.51
C GLY A 24 -2.46 -14.91 14.37
N ALA A 25 -1.33 -14.23 14.12
CA ALA A 25 -0.14 -14.36 14.95
C ALA A 25 -0.36 -13.86 16.39
N ILE A 26 -1.03 -12.72 16.57
CA ILE A 26 -1.38 -12.21 17.90
C ILE A 26 -2.23 -13.22 18.66
N LEU A 27 -3.30 -13.72 18.04
CA LEU A 27 -4.22 -14.67 18.67
C LEU A 27 -3.55 -16.00 18.99
N ALA A 28 -2.69 -16.50 18.10
CA ALA A 28 -1.96 -17.75 18.30
C ALA A 28 -0.89 -17.63 19.39
N ASN A 29 -0.32 -16.44 19.62
CA ASN A 29 0.86 -16.28 20.48
C ASN A 29 0.69 -16.83 21.90
N ALA A 30 -0.52 -16.67 22.48
CA ALA A 30 -0.78 -17.11 23.85
C ALA A 30 -0.83 -18.64 24.03
N THR A 31 -1.15 -19.38 22.97
CA THR A 31 -1.44 -20.84 23.06
C THR A 31 -0.54 -21.68 22.17
N GLN A 32 -0.01 -21.10 21.11
CA GLN A 32 0.80 -21.74 20.07
C GLN A 32 1.88 -20.76 19.57
N PRO A 33 2.90 -20.45 20.38
CA PRO A 33 3.91 -19.44 20.04
C PRO A 33 4.69 -19.78 18.76
N GLU A 34 4.94 -21.07 18.49
CA GLU A 34 5.61 -21.50 17.25
C GLU A 34 4.74 -21.23 16.02
N LEU A 35 3.41 -21.37 16.15
CA LEU A 35 2.49 -21.01 15.07
C LEU A 35 2.49 -19.50 14.85
N ALA A 36 2.49 -18.70 15.91
CA ALA A 36 2.60 -17.25 15.81
C ALA A 36 3.88 -16.82 15.08
N THR A 37 5.04 -17.39 15.43
CA THR A 37 6.30 -17.12 14.73
C THR A 37 6.24 -17.54 13.27
N ARG A 38 5.67 -18.70 12.94
CA ARG A 38 5.50 -19.12 11.53
C ARG A 38 4.60 -18.17 10.74
N LEU A 39 3.49 -17.70 11.34
CA LEU A 39 2.59 -16.72 10.72
C LEU A 39 3.30 -15.39 10.49
N LEU A 40 4.08 -14.91 11.47
CA LEU A 40 4.90 -13.70 11.35
C LEU A 40 6.05 -13.81 10.36
N HIS A 41 6.54 -15.02 10.08
CA HIS A 41 7.53 -15.22 9.02
C HIS A 41 6.86 -15.33 7.64
N HIS A 42 5.72 -16.00 7.54
CA HIS A 42 5.03 -16.24 6.28
C HIS A 42 4.37 -14.97 5.72
N THR A 43 3.76 -14.17 6.59
CA THR A 43 3.02 -12.96 6.20
C THR A 43 3.89 -11.93 5.46
N PRO A 44 5.07 -11.52 5.97
CA PRO A 44 6.05 -10.72 5.24
C PRO A 44 6.47 -11.32 3.91
N ARG A 45 6.72 -12.63 3.88
CA ARG A 45 7.16 -13.31 2.66
C ARG A 45 6.13 -13.20 1.55
N GLN A 46 4.85 -13.41 1.88
CA GLN A 46 3.79 -13.25 0.88
C GLN A 46 3.68 -11.82 0.36
N ALA A 47 3.81 -10.80 1.23
CA ALA A 47 3.80 -9.40 0.79
C ALA A 47 5.01 -9.03 -0.08
N ILE A 48 6.18 -9.62 0.21
CA ILE A 48 7.40 -9.47 -0.59
C ILE A 48 7.21 -10.13 -1.97
N ASP A 49 6.72 -11.37 -2.00
CA ASP A 49 6.52 -12.13 -3.23
C ASP A 49 5.51 -11.44 -4.18
N THR A 50 4.52 -10.70 -3.65
CA THR A 50 3.57 -9.92 -4.44
C THR A 50 3.98 -8.47 -4.69
N ALA A 51 5.11 -8.02 -4.12
CA ALA A 51 5.58 -6.63 -4.17
C ALA A 51 4.49 -5.58 -3.85
N ASP A 52 3.59 -5.88 -2.91
CA ASP A 52 2.45 -5.01 -2.60
C ASP A 52 2.83 -3.95 -1.56
N GLY A 53 2.75 -2.67 -1.95
CA GLY A 53 3.14 -1.53 -1.12
C GLY A 53 2.27 -1.34 0.13
N TYR A 54 0.95 -1.58 0.05
CA TYR A 54 0.05 -1.43 1.18
C TYR A 54 0.26 -2.55 2.20
N ALA A 55 0.37 -3.80 1.71
CA ALA A 55 0.71 -4.93 2.57
C ALA A 55 2.06 -4.72 3.28
N ALA A 56 3.06 -4.20 2.56
CA ALA A 56 4.35 -3.90 3.14
C ALA A 56 4.27 -2.81 4.22
N ARG A 57 3.50 -1.74 3.97
CA ARG A 57 3.26 -0.67 4.95
C ARG A 57 2.57 -1.18 6.22
N ASP A 58 1.53 -2.00 6.06
CA ASP A 58 0.78 -2.54 7.20
C ASP A 58 1.66 -3.42 8.09
N ILE A 59 2.52 -4.25 7.49
CA ILE A 59 3.45 -5.11 8.22
C ILE A 59 4.54 -4.29 8.92
N LEU A 60 5.08 -3.25 8.30
CA LEU A 60 6.04 -2.34 8.94
C LEU A 60 5.41 -1.54 10.09
N GLY A 61 4.11 -1.31 10.04
CA GLY A 61 3.35 -0.66 11.12
C GLY A 61 3.11 -1.55 12.33
N PHE A 62 3.37 -2.86 12.23
CA PHE A 62 3.19 -3.82 13.32
C PHE A 62 4.27 -3.64 14.40
N ARG A 63 3.86 -3.21 15.60
CA ARG A 63 4.76 -2.87 16.72
C ARG A 63 4.75 -3.85 17.89
N GLU A 64 4.03 -4.96 17.77
CA GLU A 64 3.95 -5.94 18.85
C GLU A 64 5.31 -6.59 19.13
N PRO A 65 5.60 -6.98 20.39
CA PRO A 65 6.90 -7.54 20.79
C PRO A 65 7.13 -8.97 20.28
N LEU A 66 6.37 -9.41 19.27
CA LEU A 66 6.40 -10.75 18.74
C LEU A 66 7.55 -10.93 17.76
N LYS A 67 8.39 -11.93 18.01
CA LYS A 67 9.52 -12.29 17.14
C LYS A 67 9.04 -13.18 16.00
N GLY A 68 9.47 -12.88 14.78
CA GLY A 68 9.18 -13.73 13.61
C GLY A 68 9.40 -13.05 12.26
N ILE A 69 9.33 -11.71 12.24
CA ILE A 69 9.77 -10.92 11.08
C ILE A 69 11.29 -10.76 11.16
N THR A 70 12.00 -11.25 10.14
CA THR A 70 13.46 -11.17 10.08
C THR A 70 13.93 -9.78 9.65
N ALA A 71 15.20 -9.44 9.92
CA ALA A 71 15.80 -8.18 9.49
C ALA A 71 15.77 -8.02 7.95
N ASP A 72 16.03 -9.11 7.22
CA ASP A 72 16.00 -9.11 5.75
C ASP A 72 14.60 -8.86 5.20
N GLN A 73 13.58 -9.50 5.80
CA GLN A 73 12.18 -9.24 5.46
C GLN A 73 11.81 -7.79 5.75
N HIS A 74 12.21 -7.27 6.91
CA HIS A 74 11.95 -5.88 7.26
C HIS A 74 12.61 -4.90 6.26
N ALA A 75 13.85 -5.15 5.86
CA ALA A 75 14.54 -4.35 4.85
C ALA A 75 13.88 -4.42 3.46
N ALA A 76 13.42 -5.60 3.04
CA ALA A 76 12.71 -5.80 1.78
C ALA A 76 11.36 -5.08 1.77
N LEU A 77 10.55 -5.24 2.82
CA LEU A 77 9.27 -4.56 2.99
C LEU A 77 9.45 -3.03 2.98
N ARG A 78 10.48 -2.52 3.67
CA ARG A 78 10.79 -1.08 3.66
C ARG A 78 11.06 -0.57 2.25
N ARG A 79 11.83 -1.31 1.46
CA ARG A 79 12.10 -0.96 0.06
C ARG A 79 10.82 -0.93 -0.77
N ILE A 80 9.98 -1.97 -0.66
CA ILE A 80 8.70 -2.07 -1.38
C ILE A 80 7.79 -0.89 -1.03
N ALA A 81 7.60 -0.61 0.26
CA ALA A 81 6.78 0.52 0.70
C ALA A 81 7.34 1.86 0.20
N THR A 82 8.65 2.09 0.28
CA THR A 82 9.30 3.30 -0.23
C THR A 82 9.12 3.45 -1.74
N THR A 83 9.37 2.41 -2.54
CA THR A 83 9.19 2.44 -3.99
C THR A 83 7.73 2.69 -4.39
N ALA A 84 6.77 2.23 -3.59
CA ALA A 84 5.35 2.51 -3.77
C ALA A 84 4.92 3.92 -3.30
N GLY A 85 5.84 4.75 -2.77
CA GLY A 85 5.50 6.05 -2.18
C GLY A 85 4.76 5.96 -0.84
N LEU A 86 4.73 4.77 -0.23
CA LEU A 86 4.04 4.46 1.03
C LEU A 86 5.01 4.30 2.21
N GLY A 87 6.29 4.64 2.02
CA GLY A 87 7.32 4.53 3.04
C GLY A 87 6.98 5.35 4.28
N LEU A 88 7.31 4.81 5.46
CA LEU A 88 7.34 5.58 6.70
C LEU A 88 8.59 6.46 6.66
N GLY A 89 8.47 7.67 6.09
CA GLY A 89 9.58 8.60 5.92
C GLY A 89 9.25 9.72 4.93
N GLU A 90 10.25 10.54 4.61
CA GLU A 90 10.11 11.61 3.61
C GLU A 90 9.97 11.02 2.20
N LEU A 91 9.13 11.65 1.38
CA LEU A 91 8.97 11.31 -0.03
C LEU A 91 10.32 11.47 -0.75
N PRO A 92 10.72 10.54 -1.63
CA PRO A 92 11.92 10.73 -2.43
C PRO A 92 11.87 12.07 -3.18
N GLU A 93 12.98 12.81 -3.24
CA GLU A 93 13.02 14.16 -3.83
C GLU A 93 12.48 14.21 -5.26
N GLU A 94 12.72 13.16 -6.04
CA GLU A 94 12.21 13.04 -7.40
C GLU A 94 10.68 12.97 -7.45
N VAL A 95 10.05 12.28 -6.50
CA VAL A 95 8.59 12.18 -6.39
C VAL A 95 8.01 13.52 -5.93
N VAL A 96 8.65 14.18 -4.96
CA VAL A 96 8.27 15.54 -4.52
C VAL A 96 8.30 16.51 -5.70
N ARG A 97 9.38 16.49 -6.49
CA ARG A 97 9.56 17.36 -7.66
C ARG A 97 8.51 17.13 -8.73
N HIS A 98 8.18 15.86 -9.02
CA HIS A 98 7.13 15.54 -9.98
C HIS A 98 5.75 16.01 -9.48
N LEU A 99 5.44 15.80 -8.20
CA LEU A 99 4.18 16.23 -7.61
C LEU A 99 4.02 17.75 -7.60
N THR A 100 5.06 18.49 -7.20
CA THR A 100 5.02 19.96 -7.21
C THR A 100 4.89 20.50 -8.63
N THR A 101 5.62 19.94 -9.59
CA THR A 101 5.50 20.34 -11.01
C THR A 101 4.09 20.09 -11.55
N ALA A 102 3.50 18.93 -11.26
CA ALA A 102 2.14 18.62 -11.68
C ALA A 102 1.10 19.55 -11.03
N ALA A 103 1.28 19.87 -9.74
CA ALA A 103 0.45 20.83 -9.03
C ALA A 103 0.56 22.24 -9.63
N ASP A 104 1.76 22.71 -9.95
CA ASP A 104 1.98 24.01 -10.59
C ASP A 104 1.30 24.09 -11.95
N VAL A 105 1.39 23.03 -12.77
CA VAL A 105 0.69 22.95 -14.05
C VAL A 105 -0.82 23.02 -13.85
N ALA A 106 -1.37 22.30 -12.87
CA ALA A 106 -2.80 22.34 -12.58
C ALA A 106 -3.25 23.74 -12.12
N VAL A 107 -2.46 24.40 -11.27
CA VAL A 107 -2.71 25.78 -10.82
C VAL A 107 -2.69 26.74 -12.00
N GLN A 108 -1.71 26.64 -12.90
CA GLN A 108 -1.64 27.47 -14.10
C GLN A 108 -2.83 27.24 -15.03
N ALA A 109 -3.26 25.99 -15.21
CA ALA A 109 -4.43 25.66 -16.03
C ALA A 109 -5.73 26.21 -15.43
N LEU A 110 -5.88 26.20 -14.11
CA LEU A 110 -7.03 26.76 -13.40
C LEU A 110 -7.03 28.29 -13.37
N ALA A 111 -5.84 28.90 -13.31
CA ALA A 111 -5.66 30.35 -13.31
C ALA A 111 -5.75 30.96 -14.72
N ALA A 112 -5.62 30.13 -15.77
CA ALA A 112 -5.86 30.56 -17.12
C ALA A 112 -7.32 31.02 -17.23
N PRO A 113 -7.60 32.27 -17.66
CA PRO A 113 -8.96 32.71 -17.88
C PRO A 113 -9.59 31.74 -18.88
N ALA A 114 -10.72 31.14 -18.50
CA ALA A 114 -11.53 30.35 -19.42
C ALA A 114 -11.76 31.24 -20.64
N ALA A 115 -11.12 30.90 -21.76
CA ALA A 115 -11.36 31.61 -23.00
C ALA A 115 -12.86 31.54 -23.24
N ALA A 116 -13.53 32.68 -23.12
CA ALA A 116 -14.96 32.78 -23.27
C ALA A 116 -15.32 32.06 -24.57
N ALA A 117 -16.12 30.99 -24.46
CA ALA A 117 -16.69 30.35 -25.63
C ALA A 117 -17.30 31.47 -26.48
N PRO A 118 -16.98 31.55 -27.79
CA PRO A 118 -17.54 32.59 -28.63
C PRO A 118 -19.06 32.50 -28.51
N ALA A 119 -19.67 33.60 -28.05
CA ALA A 119 -21.11 33.72 -27.93
C ALA A 119 -21.72 33.27 -29.25
N ALA A 120 -22.53 32.22 -29.20
CA ALA A 120 -23.30 31.76 -30.35
C ALA A 120 -24.04 32.98 -30.92
N GLY A 121 -23.64 33.41 -32.12
CA GLY A 121 -24.25 34.55 -32.78
C GLY A 121 -25.75 34.34 -32.96
N PRO A 122 -26.57 35.41 -32.94
CA PRO A 122 -28.01 35.29 -33.01
C PRO A 122 -28.42 34.61 -34.31
N GLY A 123 -29.15 33.50 -34.19
CA GLY A 123 -29.75 32.78 -35.31
C GLY A 123 -30.59 33.74 -36.15
N ARG A 124 -30.32 33.74 -37.46
CA ARG A 124 -31.15 34.46 -38.44
C ARG A 124 -32.44 33.67 -38.64
N ALA A 125 -33.57 34.34 -38.45
CA ALA A 125 -34.87 33.94 -38.98
C ALA A 125 -34.94 34.22 -40.48
#